data_AF-A0A1D6EGP8-F1
#
_entry.id   AF-A0A1D6EGP8-F1
#
_cell.length_a   1.000
_cell.length_b   1.000
_cell.length_c   1.000
_cell.angle_alpha   90.00
_cell.angle_beta   90.00
_cell.angle_gamma   90.00
#
_symmetry.space_group_name_H-M   'P 1'
#
loop_
_entity.id
_entity.type
_entity.pdbx_description
1 polymer ?
#
loop_
_entity_poly.entity_id
_entity_poly.type
_entity_poly.pdbx_seq_one_letter_code
_entity_poly.pdbx_strand_id
1 'polypeptide(L)'
;MEMVVAAPALPAEVERALIRDITVAADAHAKEGDTFFLITTRWWQSWIDYLIQDLTGATSNGSHHHEFGSKTPRRPGAIDNTDLIDDVPLEVSNMEIEIHDNLVEGRDYILLPQQVWEKLHGW
;
A
#
# COMPACT_ATOMS: atom_id res chain seq x y z
N MET A 1 -11.69 25.76 -15.42
CA MET A 1 -11.34 24.31 -15.42
C MET A 1 -10.09 24.20 -14.58
N GLU A 2 -10.25 23.88 -13.31
CA GLU A 2 -9.10 23.63 -12.43
C GLU A 2 -8.47 22.32 -12.88
N MET A 3 -7.28 22.41 -13.45
CA MET A 3 -6.43 21.25 -13.64
C MET A 3 -6.03 20.78 -12.25
N VAL A 4 -6.65 19.70 -11.79
CA VAL A 4 -6.10 18.88 -10.72
C VAL A 4 -4.78 18.35 -11.27
N VAL A 5 -3.70 19.07 -11.00
CA VAL A 5 -2.34 18.59 -11.28
C VAL A 5 -2.20 17.33 -10.44
N ALA A 6 -2.36 16.18 -11.09
CA ALA A 6 -1.90 14.93 -10.54
C ALA A 6 -0.45 15.16 -10.12
N ALA A 7 -0.17 14.94 -8.83
CA ALA A 7 1.18 15.06 -8.30
C ALA A 7 2.13 14.28 -9.23
N PRO A 8 3.32 14.82 -9.57
CA PRO A 8 4.28 14.07 -10.37
C PRO A 8 4.52 12.74 -9.65
N ALA A 9 4.17 11.64 -10.31
CA ALA A 9 4.40 10.31 -9.77
C ALA A 9 5.88 10.19 -9.43
N LEU A 10 6.19 10.06 -8.13
CA LEU A 10 7.56 9.88 -7.69
C LEU A 10 8.07 8.55 -8.24
N PRO A 11 9.34 8.45 -8.66
CA PRO A 11 9.93 7.17 -9.01
C PRO A 11 9.78 6.19 -7.84
N ALA A 12 9.55 4.92 -8.13
CA ALA A 12 9.35 3.91 -7.09
C ALA A 12 10.55 3.83 -6.13
N GLU A 13 11.77 4.09 -6.61
CA GLU A 13 12.97 4.17 -5.76
C GLU A 13 12.84 5.22 -4.65
N VAL A 14 12.23 6.37 -4.95
CA VAL A 14 12.02 7.47 -4.01
C VAL A 14 10.90 7.10 -3.04
N GLU A 15 9.80 6.52 -3.54
CA GLU A 15 8.72 6.01 -2.69
C GLU A 15 9.25 5.00 -1.67
N ARG A 16 10.07 4.03 -2.11
CA ARG A 16 10.69 3.02 -1.24
C ARG A 16 11.59 3.65 -0.19
N ALA A 17 12.49 4.55 -0.60
CA ALA A 17 13.41 5.20 0.33
C ALA A 17 12.63 6.00 1.38
N LEU A 18 11.58 6.72 0.96
CA LEU A 18 10.74 7.49 1.87
C LEU A 18 10.02 6.61 2.88
N ILE A 19 9.36 5.53 2.45
CA ILE A 19 8.67 4.62 3.38
C ILE A 19 9.65 4.00 4.36
N ARG A 20 10.84 3.59 3.91
CA ARG A 20 11.88 3.06 4.80
C ARG A 20 12.31 4.08 5.83
N ASP A 21 12.63 5.30 5.40
CA ASP A 21 13.13 6.34 6.29
C ASP A 21 12.06 6.77 7.31
N ILE A 22 10.79 6.82 6.89
CA ILE A 22 9.65 7.08 7.79
C ILE A 22 9.46 5.93 8.77
N THR A 23 9.55 4.68 8.32
CA THR A 23 9.40 3.51 9.21
C THR A 23 10.48 3.53 10.29
N VAL A 24 11.74 3.75 9.92
CA VAL A 24 12.86 3.84 10.86
C VAL A 24 12.67 5.01 11.84
N ALA A 25 12.23 6.17 11.34
CA ALA A 25 11.94 7.31 12.20
C ALA A 25 10.77 7.03 13.14
N ALA A 26 9.69 6.41 12.66
CA ALA A 26 8.52 6.09 13.46
C ALA A 26 8.86 5.07 14.56
N ASP A 27 9.62 4.02 14.24
CA ASP A 27 10.08 3.02 15.22
C ASP A 27 10.94 3.65 16.32
N ALA A 28 11.79 4.64 15.97
CA ALA A 28 12.62 5.35 16.92
C ALA A 28 11.82 6.26 17.87
N HIS A 29 10.64 6.72 17.45
CA HIS A 29 9.76 7.58 18.25
C HIS A 29 8.55 6.84 18.83
N ALA A 30 8.45 5.53 18.60
CA ALA A 30 7.32 4.72 19.03
C ALA A 30 7.18 4.74 20.55
N LYS A 31 5.98 5.06 21.03
CA LYS A 31 5.61 5.11 22.44
C LYS A 31 4.27 4.44 22.70
N GLU A 32 4.05 4.08 23.96
CA GLU A 32 2.76 3.57 24.40
C GLU A 32 1.66 4.63 24.16
N GLY A 33 0.58 4.20 23.52
CA GLY A 33 -0.53 5.08 23.11
C GLY A 33 -0.43 5.61 21.69
N ASP A 34 0.60 5.24 20.92
CA ASP A 34 0.65 5.55 19.50
C ASP A 34 -0.38 4.76 18.68
N THR A 35 -0.91 5.41 17.65
CA THR A 35 -1.89 4.83 16.74
C THR A 35 -1.21 4.14 15.56
N PHE A 36 -1.60 2.90 15.32
CA PHE A 36 -1.18 2.13 14.16
C PHE A 36 -2.36 1.91 13.22
N PHE A 37 -2.05 1.82 11.94
CA PHE A 37 -3.01 1.56 10.88
C PHE A 37 -2.74 0.18 10.30
N LEU A 38 -3.80 -0.53 9.96
CA LEU A 38 -3.70 -1.82 9.29
C LEU A 38 -3.88 -1.66 7.78
N ILE A 39 -3.13 -2.45 7.03
CA ILE A 39 -3.29 -2.58 5.60
C ILE A 39 -3.31 -4.06 5.23
N THR A 40 -4.14 -4.45 4.26
CA THR A 40 -4.11 -5.83 3.77
C THR A 40 -2.74 -6.17 3.19
N THR A 41 -2.27 -7.38 3.53
CA THR A 41 -1.04 -7.93 2.97
C THR A 41 -1.13 -8.02 1.44
N ARG A 42 -2.32 -8.21 0.87
CA ARG A 42 -2.54 -8.27 -0.58
C ARG A 42 -2.10 -6.98 -1.28
N TRP A 43 -2.59 -5.85 -0.79
CA TRP A 43 -2.25 -4.55 -1.37
C TRP A 43 -0.77 -4.24 -1.15
N TRP A 44 -0.26 -4.52 0.04
CA TRP A 44 1.15 -4.31 0.37
C TRP A 44 2.10 -5.08 -0.55
N GLN A 45 1.81 -6.35 -0.83
CA GLN A 45 2.59 -7.15 -1.78
C GLN A 45 2.54 -6.56 -3.19
N SER A 46 1.37 -6.10 -3.65
CA SER A 46 1.22 -5.42 -4.94
C SER A 46 2.07 -4.14 -5.01
N TRP A 47 2.14 -3.37 -3.92
CA TRP A 47 3.02 -2.21 -3.83
C TRP A 47 4.50 -2.59 -3.90
N ILE A 48 4.95 -3.62 -3.16
CA ILE A 48 6.32 -4.13 -3.23
C ILE A 48 6.65 -4.61 -4.65
N ASP A 49 5.76 -5.35 -5.29
CA ASP A 49 5.93 -5.86 -6.65
C ASP A 49 6.08 -4.71 -7.66
N TYR A 50 5.32 -3.63 -7.49
CA TYR A 50 5.47 -2.39 -8.25
C TYR A 50 6.88 -1.80 -8.06
N LEU A 51 7.37 -1.71 -6.82
CA LEU A 51 8.71 -1.19 -6.53
C LEU A 51 9.84 -2.05 -7.16
N ILE A 52 9.71 -3.38 -7.12
CA ILE A 52 10.70 -4.30 -7.69
C ILE A 52 10.69 -4.25 -9.23
N GLN A 53 9.49 -4.16 -9.82
CA GLN A 53 9.34 -4.07 -11.27
C GLN A 53 9.88 -2.77 -11.85
N ASP A 54 9.70 -1.63 -11.18
CA ASP A 54 10.30 -0.36 -11.61
C ASP A 54 11.84 -0.42 -11.58
N LEU A 55 12.40 -1.00 -10.51
CA LEU A 55 13.84 -1.17 -10.35
C LEU A 55 14.46 -2.10 -11.42
N THR A 56 13.74 -3.16 -11.81
CA THR A 56 14.21 -4.12 -12.83
C THR A 56 13.92 -3.66 -14.26
N GLY A 57 12.79 -2.98 -14.47
CA GLY A 57 12.38 -2.39 -15.74
C GLY A 57 13.33 -1.30 -16.24
N ALA A 58 13.87 -0.48 -15.33
CA ALA A 58 14.86 0.55 -15.66
C ALA A 58 16.19 -0.01 -16.23
N THR A 59 16.50 -1.29 -15.97
CA THR A 59 17.77 -1.91 -16.38
C THR A 59 17.69 -2.71 -17.68
N SER A 60 16.49 -2.99 -18.20
CA SER A 60 16.31 -3.88 -19.37
C SER A 60 15.92 -3.12 -20.65
N ASN A 61 16.81 -2.24 -21.11
CA ASN A 61 16.85 -1.83 -22.52
C ASN A 61 17.44 -2.94 -23.42
N GLY A 62 16.98 -4.17 -23.24
CA GLY A 62 17.48 -5.36 -23.93
C GLY A 62 16.34 -6.21 -24.45
N SER A 63 15.93 -5.90 -25.68
CA SER A 63 15.16 -6.71 -26.62
C SER A 63 14.84 -8.15 -26.18
N HIS A 64 13.56 -8.53 -26.07
CA HIS A 64 13.01 -9.75 -26.68
C HIS A 64 11.48 -9.69 -26.72
N HIS A 65 10.97 -9.95 -27.92
CA HIS A 65 9.56 -9.98 -28.30
C HIS A 65 8.91 -11.26 -27.76
N HIS A 66 7.98 -11.16 -26.80
CA HIS A 66 6.99 -12.20 -26.54
C HIS A 66 5.68 -11.56 -26.05
N GLU A 67 4.64 -11.70 -26.87
CA GLU A 67 3.26 -11.37 -26.56
C GLU A 67 2.79 -12.14 -25.32
N PHE A 68 2.57 -11.44 -24.21
CA PHE A 68 1.42 -11.65 -23.31
C PHE A 68 1.33 -10.49 -22.30
N GLY A 69 0.50 -9.50 -22.64
CA GLY A 69 0.08 -8.45 -21.71
C GLY A 69 1.11 -7.34 -21.49
N SER A 70 0.78 -6.15 -21.98
CA SER A 70 1.29 -4.87 -21.48
C SER A 70 1.37 -4.88 -19.94
N LYS A 71 2.57 -5.09 -19.39
CA LYS A 71 2.88 -4.88 -17.97
C LYS A 71 3.73 -3.62 -17.88
N THR A 72 3.16 -2.47 -18.21
CA THR A 72 3.60 -1.28 -17.49
C THR A 72 3.35 -1.58 -16.01
N PRO A 73 4.32 -1.41 -15.11
CA PRO A 73 4.12 -1.65 -13.69
C PRO A 73 2.99 -0.72 -13.26
N ARG A 74 1.81 -1.29 -13.02
CA ARG A 74 0.66 -0.51 -12.61
C ARG A 74 0.89 -0.24 -11.14
N ARG A 75 1.11 1.03 -10.80
CA ARG A 75 1.03 1.51 -9.43
C ARG A 75 -0.18 0.84 -8.77
N PRO A 76 -0.04 0.26 -7.57
CA PRO A 76 -1.19 -0.28 -6.88
C PRO A 76 -2.27 0.79 -6.83
N GLY A 77 -3.53 0.39 -7.06
CA GLY A 77 -4.66 1.30 -7.00
C GLY A 77 -4.90 1.80 -5.57
N ALA A 78 -6.05 2.42 -5.34
CA ALA A 78 -6.46 2.78 -3.99
C ALA A 78 -6.33 1.59 -3.02
N ILE A 79 -5.93 1.87 -1.78
CA ILE A 79 -5.83 0.87 -0.73
C ILE A 79 -7.22 0.24 -0.54
N ASP A 80 -7.27 -1.07 -0.69
CA ASP A 80 -8.48 -1.87 -0.58
C ASP A 80 -8.32 -2.84 0.58
N ASN A 81 -8.96 -2.54 1.71
CA ASN A 81 -8.96 -3.37 2.92
C ASN A 81 -10.27 -4.18 3.06
N THR A 82 -11.09 -4.28 2.01
CA THR A 82 -12.39 -4.97 2.07
C THR A 82 -12.25 -6.45 2.41
N ASP A 83 -11.09 -7.06 2.16
CA ASP A 83 -10.80 -8.45 2.54
C ASP A 83 -10.57 -8.66 4.04
N LEU A 84 -10.44 -7.58 4.82
CA LEU A 84 -10.28 -7.63 6.28
C LEU A 84 -11.59 -7.35 7.03
N ILE A 85 -12.61 -6.89 6.33
CA ILE A 85 -13.86 -6.40 6.91
C ILE A 85 -14.94 -7.47 6.74
N ASP A 86 -15.70 -7.75 7.80
CA ASP A 86 -16.87 -8.61 7.72
C ASP A 86 -18.02 -7.89 7.01
N ASP A 87 -18.54 -8.50 5.95
CA ASP A 87 -19.73 -8.03 5.24
C ASP A 87 -21.00 -8.43 6.02
N VAL A 88 -21.12 -7.92 7.25
CA VAL A 88 -22.31 -8.16 8.08
C VAL A 88 -23.45 -7.32 7.50
N PRO A 89 -24.60 -7.94 7.15
CA PRO A 89 -25.72 -7.21 6.56
C PRO A 89 -26.16 -6.05 7.47
N LEU A 90 -26.08 -4.83 6.92
CA LEU A 90 -26.42 -3.54 7.54
C LEU A 90 -27.86 -3.44 8.10
N GLU A 91 -28.68 -4.48 7.93
CA GLU A 91 -30.07 -4.52 8.40
C GLU A 91 -30.20 -4.55 9.94
N VAL A 92 -29.12 -4.85 10.66
CA VAL A 92 -29.15 -4.98 12.14
C VAL A 92 -28.09 -4.16 12.89
N SER A 93 -27.09 -3.61 12.19
CA SER A 93 -25.94 -2.94 12.78
C SER A 93 -25.89 -1.48 12.36
N ASN A 94 -25.87 -0.59 13.35
CA ASN A 94 -25.65 0.84 13.16
C ASN A 94 -24.20 1.07 12.69
N MET A 95 -23.92 0.89 11.40
CA MET A 95 -22.66 1.32 10.74
C MET A 95 -21.36 0.92 11.47
N GLU A 96 -21.31 -0.23 12.13
CA GLU A 96 -20.08 -0.68 12.77
C GLU A 96 -19.30 -1.53 11.76
N ILE A 97 -18.20 -0.98 11.23
CA ILE A 97 -17.24 -1.72 10.40
C ILE A 97 -16.56 -2.72 11.34
N GLU A 98 -16.90 -4.00 11.21
CA GLU A 98 -16.28 -5.08 11.97
C GLU A 98 -15.12 -5.69 11.19
N ILE A 99 -14.02 -5.95 11.89
CA ILE A 99 -12.82 -6.56 11.33
C ILE A 99 -12.86 -8.06 11.67
N HIS A 100 -12.49 -8.91 10.73
CA HIS A 100 -12.42 -10.36 10.94
C HIS A 100 -11.62 -10.72 12.21
N ASP A 101 -12.19 -11.58 13.05
CA ASP A 101 -11.61 -12.03 14.32
C ASP A 101 -10.39 -12.95 14.14
N ASN A 102 -10.28 -13.61 12.99
CA ASN A 102 -9.26 -14.61 12.69
C ASN A 102 -8.06 -14.07 11.90
N LEU A 103 -7.91 -12.74 11.79
CA LEU A 103 -6.81 -12.12 11.06
C LEU A 103 -5.47 -12.26 11.80
N VAL A 104 -4.44 -12.63 11.04
CA VAL A 104 -3.08 -12.78 11.56
C VAL A 104 -2.17 -11.71 10.97
N GLU A 105 -1.49 -10.96 11.83
CA GLU A 105 -0.48 -9.98 11.43
C GLU A 105 0.66 -10.68 10.65
N GLY A 106 1.10 -10.06 9.56
CA GLY A 106 2.12 -10.57 8.64
C GLY A 106 1.61 -11.61 7.64
N ARG A 107 0.38 -12.13 7.82
CA ARG A 107 -0.28 -13.02 6.87
C ARG A 107 -1.42 -12.32 6.14
N ASP A 108 -2.34 -11.76 6.91
CA ASP A 108 -3.58 -11.18 6.38
C ASP A 108 -3.46 -9.65 6.35
N TYR A 109 -2.88 -9.04 7.36
CA TYR A 109 -2.62 -7.58 7.42
C TYR A 109 -1.23 -7.25 7.96
N ILE A 110 -0.81 -6.00 7.75
CA ILE A 110 0.43 -5.43 8.30
C ILE A 110 0.07 -4.17 9.06
N LEU A 111 0.70 -3.97 10.23
CA LEU A 111 0.60 -2.74 11.00
C LEU A 111 1.64 -1.72 10.51
N LEU A 112 1.17 -0.50 10.30
CA LEU A 112 1.96 0.62 9.84
C LEU A 112 1.81 1.78 10.83
N PRO A 113 2.91 2.47 11.16
CA PRO A 113 2.83 3.74 11.87
C PRO A 113 2.00 4.76 11.07
N GLN A 114 1.32 5.67 11.77
CA GLN A 114 0.50 6.72 11.17
C GLN A 114 1.21 7.45 10.00
N GLN A 115 2.48 7.79 10.18
CA GLN A 115 3.27 8.53 9.21
C GLN A 115 3.48 7.74 7.91
N VAL A 116 3.62 6.40 8.01
CA VAL A 116 3.74 5.52 6.85
C VAL A 116 2.40 5.43 6.13
N TRP A 117 1.31 5.26 6.88
CA TRP A 117 -0.05 5.22 6.35
C TRP A 117 -0.40 6.50 5.59
N GLU A 118 -0.13 7.68 6.17
CA GLU A 118 -0.39 8.97 5.52
C GLU A 118 0.31 9.12 4.18
N LYS A 119 1.50 8.54 4.01
CA LYS A 119 2.20 8.53 2.72
C LYS A 119 1.56 7.59 1.71
N LEU A 120 1.29 6.34 2.10
CA LEU A 120 0.69 5.36 1.20
C LEU A 120 -0.72 5.78 0.77
N HIS A 121 -1.50 6.36 1.68
CA HIS A 121 -2.85 6.86 1.40
C HIS A 121 -2.85 8.17 0.61
N GLY A 122 -1.81 9.01 0.77
CA GLY A 122 -1.68 10.27 0.03
C GLY A 122 -1.18 10.11 -1.41
N TRP A 123 -0.78 8.90 -1.78
CA TRP A 123 -0.26 8.52 -3.09
C TRP A 123 -1.37 7.99 -4.00
#